data_AF-A0A4Q3XSM2-F1
#
_entry.id   AF-A0A4Q3XSM2-F1
#
_cell.length_a   1.000
_cell.length_b   1.000
_cell.length_c   1.000
_cell.angle_alpha   90.00
_cell.angle_beta   90.00
_cell.angle_gamma   90.00
#
_symmetry.space_group_name_H-M   'P 1'
#
loop_
_entity.id
_entity.type
_entity.pdbx_description
1 polymer ?
#
loop_
_entity_poly.entity_id
_entity_poly.type
_entity_poly.pdbx_seq_one_letter_code
_entity_poly.pdbx_strand_id
1 'polypeptide(L)'
;AVTGLNPRFRFYRYEPGQQFKRHLDGRVRLDSGEVSRVTLMFYLNEECDGGETVFSNWGFPMGKSFEEEIRVSPATGSALFFTHECWHEGAPVRAGVKYVLRTDVLYAGEPEPKHPSA
;
A
#
# COMPACT_ATOMS: atom_id res chain seq x y z
N ALA A 1 -2.49 0.78 19.24
CA ALA A 1 -1.02 0.82 19.12
C ALA A 1 -0.57 -0.05 17.93
N VAL A 2 0.61 0.20 17.35
CA VAL A 2 1.22 -0.71 16.36
C VAL A 2 1.64 -2.00 17.08
N THR A 3 1.35 -3.16 16.48
CA THR A 3 1.66 -4.47 17.06
C THR A 3 2.66 -5.27 16.25
N GLY A 4 2.85 -4.95 14.97
CA GLY A 4 3.80 -5.63 14.10
C GLY A 4 3.45 -5.51 12.63
N LEU A 5 3.94 -6.45 11.82
CA LEU A 5 3.60 -6.59 10.40
C LEU A 5 2.70 -7.80 10.18
N ASN A 6 1.87 -7.73 9.14
CA ASN A 6 1.15 -8.87 8.65
C ASN A 6 2.15 -9.98 8.26
N PRO A 7 2.05 -11.20 8.82
CA PRO A 7 2.99 -12.28 8.49
C PRO A 7 2.89 -12.72 7.02
N ARG A 8 1.81 -12.39 6.33
CA ARG A 8 1.63 -12.67 4.91
C ARG A 8 2.28 -11.60 4.04
N PHE A 9 3.52 -11.85 3.66
CA PHE A 9 4.19 -11.09 2.61
C PHE A 9 3.69 -11.50 1.22
N ARG A 10 3.68 -10.55 0.29
CA ARG A 10 3.34 -10.76 -1.12
C ARG A 10 4.48 -10.25 -1.99
N PHE A 11 4.92 -11.08 -2.91
CA PHE A 11 5.94 -10.72 -3.90
C PHE A 11 5.26 -10.44 -5.23
N TYR A 12 5.53 -9.27 -5.81
CA TYR A 12 5.01 -8.86 -7.10
C TYR A 12 6.14 -8.77 -8.12
N ARG A 13 5.83 -9.18 -9.34
CA ARG A 13 6.70 -9.06 -10.52
C ARG A 13 5.86 -8.42 -11.63
N TYR A 14 6.35 -7.33 -12.20
CA TYR A 14 5.72 -6.64 -13.31
C TYR A 14 6.66 -6.60 -14.51
N GLU A 15 6.20 -7.14 -15.63
CA GLU A 15 6.86 -7.10 -16.95
C GLU A 15 6.37 -5.91 -17.78
N PRO A 16 7.04 -5.58 -18.91
CA PRO A 16 6.60 -4.49 -19.78
C PRO A 16 5.13 -4.62 -20.19
N GLY A 17 4.39 -3.51 -20.08
CA GLY A 17 2.94 -3.42 -20.32
C GLY A 17 2.07 -3.78 -19.10
N GLN A 18 2.62 -4.44 -18.07
CA GLN A 18 1.88 -4.74 -16.86
C GLN A 18 1.80 -3.53 -15.93
N GLN A 19 0.69 -3.45 -15.21
CA GLN A 19 0.38 -2.38 -14.27
C GLN A 19 -0.52 -2.93 -13.15
N PHE A 20 -0.68 -2.15 -12.08
CA PHE A 20 -1.75 -2.42 -11.11
C PHE A 20 -2.69 -1.23 -11.07
N LYS A 21 -3.88 -1.41 -11.63
CA LYS A 21 -4.87 -0.33 -11.80
C LYS A 21 -5.21 0.34 -10.48
N ARG A 22 -5.60 1.61 -10.55
CA ARG A 22 -6.03 2.41 -9.40
C ARG A 22 -7.01 1.71 -8.47
N HIS A 23 -6.68 1.68 -7.19
CA HIS A 23 -7.45 1.01 -6.14
C HIS A 23 -7.18 1.61 -4.76
N LEU A 24 -7.95 1.15 -3.78
CA LEU A 24 -7.68 1.25 -2.35
C LEU A 24 -7.24 -0.11 -1.83
N ASP A 25 -6.38 -0.10 -0.82
CA ASP A 25 -5.92 -1.35 -0.23
C ASP A 25 -6.94 -1.90 0.78
N GLY A 26 -7.13 -3.22 0.73
CA GLY A 26 -8.05 -3.92 1.63
C GLY A 26 -7.45 -4.09 3.03
N ARG A 27 -8.29 -3.91 4.05
CA ARG A 27 -7.93 -4.22 5.44
C ARG A 27 -7.93 -5.72 5.69
N VAL A 28 -6.91 -6.19 6.39
CA VAL A 28 -6.78 -7.54 6.94
C VAL A 28 -7.04 -7.47 8.43
N ARG A 29 -7.89 -8.35 8.95
CA ARG A 29 -8.07 -8.59 10.38
C ARG A 29 -7.53 -9.97 10.71
N LEU A 30 -6.68 -10.06 11.73
CA LEU A 30 -6.21 -11.34 12.25
C LEU A 30 -7.19 -11.87 13.29
N ASP A 31 -7.15 -13.18 13.54
CA ASP A 31 -7.98 -13.84 14.55
C ASP A 31 -7.68 -13.32 15.97
N SER A 32 -6.45 -12.88 16.22
CA SER A 32 -6.01 -12.21 17.46
C SER A 32 -6.56 -10.78 17.61
N GLY A 33 -7.30 -10.27 16.62
CA GLY A 33 -8.06 -9.02 16.68
C GLY A 33 -7.35 -7.81 16.08
N GLU A 34 -6.07 -7.89 15.76
CA GLU A 34 -5.32 -6.83 15.07
C GLU A 34 -5.88 -6.56 13.67
N VAL A 35 -5.76 -5.30 13.25
CA VAL A 35 -6.21 -4.83 11.93
C VAL A 35 -5.10 -4.08 11.23
N SER A 36 -4.89 -4.37 9.95
CA SER A 36 -3.99 -3.59 9.12
C SER A 36 -4.58 -2.23 8.77
N ARG A 37 -3.77 -1.18 8.79
CA ARG A 37 -4.21 0.18 8.37
C ARG A 37 -3.25 0.87 7.39
N VAL A 38 -2.02 0.40 7.30
CA VAL A 38 -0.95 1.00 6.50
C VAL A 38 -0.35 -0.08 5.63
N THR A 39 -0.16 0.22 4.36
CA THR A 39 0.59 -0.62 3.42
C THR A 39 2.07 -0.30 3.55
N LEU A 40 2.89 -1.35 3.53
CA LEU A 40 4.34 -1.27 3.49
C LEU A 40 4.83 -1.99 2.22
N MET A 41 5.41 -1.24 1.29
CA MET A 41 6.01 -1.75 0.07
C MET A 41 7.52 -1.54 0.09
N PHE A 42 8.29 -2.55 -0.33
CA PHE A 42 9.72 -2.46 -0.56
C PHE A 42 9.99 -2.59 -2.06
N TYR A 43 10.74 -1.66 -2.62
CA TYR A 43 11.24 -1.79 -3.99
C TYR A 43 12.50 -2.64 -3.97
N LEU A 44 12.44 -3.78 -4.65
CA LEU A 44 13.52 -4.77 -4.62
C LEU A 44 14.55 -4.56 -5.73
N ASN A 45 14.24 -3.68 -6.68
CA ASN A 45 15.10 -3.32 -7.80
C ASN A 45 14.69 -1.94 -8.38
N GLU A 46 15.52 -1.39 -9.27
CA GLU A 46 15.28 -0.07 -9.90
C GLU A 46 15.56 -0.06 -11.40
N GLU A 47 15.98 -1.18 -11.99
CA GLU A 47 16.29 -1.33 -13.41
C GLU A 47 15.01 -1.52 -14.26
N CYS A 48 14.06 -0.60 -14.11
CA CYS A 48 12.86 -0.52 -14.93
C CYS A 48 12.55 0.93 -15.33
N ASP A 49 12.04 1.11 -16.56
CA ASP A 49 11.44 2.38 -16.98
C ASP A 49 9.93 2.35 -16.69
N GLY A 50 9.40 3.44 -16.15
CA GLY A 50 8.04 3.51 -15.60
C GLY A 50 7.92 2.74 -14.29
N GLY A 51 6.77 2.13 -14.04
CA GLY A 51 6.55 1.34 -12.83
C GLY A 51 6.49 2.17 -11.55
N GLU A 52 6.25 3.47 -11.60
CA GLU A 52 6.07 4.32 -10.41
C GLU A 52 4.85 3.87 -9.60
N THR A 53 4.88 4.06 -8.29
CA THR A 53 3.65 4.07 -7.49
C THR A 53 3.08 5.49 -7.51
N VAL A 54 1.86 5.62 -8.02
CA VAL A 54 1.22 6.92 -8.26
C VAL A 54 0.06 7.08 -7.29
N PHE A 55 0.03 8.21 -6.58
CA PHE A 55 -1.05 8.60 -5.70
C PHE A 55 -1.84 9.74 -6.33
N SER A 56 -3.14 9.51 -6.54
CA SER A 56 -4.03 10.51 -7.14
C SER A 56 -4.67 11.41 -6.09
N ASN A 57 -5.10 12.61 -6.50
CA ASN A 57 -5.71 13.62 -5.63
C ASN A 57 -7.09 13.24 -5.04
N TRP A 58 -7.67 12.13 -5.47
CA TRP A 58 -8.99 11.70 -5.03
C TRP A 58 -8.84 10.94 -3.72
N GLY A 59 -9.47 11.42 -2.64
CA GLY A 59 -9.72 10.61 -1.44
C GLY A 59 -8.64 10.57 -0.36
N PHE A 60 -7.70 11.52 -0.30
CA PHE A 60 -6.95 11.70 0.95
C PHE A 60 -7.92 12.03 2.10
N PRO A 61 -7.74 11.43 3.29
CA PRO A 61 -8.46 11.87 4.48
C PRO A 61 -8.20 13.38 4.65
N MET A 62 -9.24 14.14 5.00
CA MET A 62 -9.20 15.59 5.25
C MET A 62 -9.42 16.54 4.06
N GLY A 63 -9.88 16.08 2.89
CA GLY A 63 -10.32 17.00 1.81
C GLY A 63 -9.19 17.83 1.18
N LYS A 64 -7.92 17.44 1.39
CA LYS A 64 -6.79 18.02 0.67
C LYS A 64 -6.70 17.36 -0.70
N SER A 65 -7.13 18.08 -1.73
CA SER A 65 -6.69 17.81 -3.09
C SER A 65 -5.24 18.26 -3.23
N PHE A 66 -4.35 17.37 -3.65
CA PHE A 66 -3.09 17.82 -4.23
C PHE A 66 -3.39 18.43 -5.60
N GLU A 67 -2.71 19.52 -5.94
CA GLU A 67 -2.81 20.11 -7.29
C GLU A 67 -2.29 19.13 -8.36
N GLU A 68 -1.33 18.28 -8.00
CA GLU A 68 -0.68 17.30 -8.88
C GLU A 68 -0.62 15.89 -8.25
N GLU A 69 -0.49 14.88 -9.10
CA GLU A 69 -0.27 13.49 -8.68
C GLU A 69 1.12 13.34 -8.02
N ILE A 70 1.19 12.58 -6.93
CA ILE A 70 2.47 12.22 -6.32
C ILE A 70 2.94 10.92 -6.97
N ARG A 71 4.16 10.94 -7.53
CA ARG A 71 4.77 9.77 -8.18
C ARG A 71 6.02 9.35 -7.41
N VAL A 72 6.09 8.09 -7.04
CA VAL A 72 7.25 7.50 -6.36
C VAL A 72 7.90 6.49 -7.28
N SER A 73 9.09 6.83 -7.78
CA SER A 73 9.88 5.92 -8.61
C SER A 73 10.46 4.77 -7.77
N PRO A 74 10.57 3.56 -8.33
CA PRO A 74 11.30 2.48 -7.69
C PRO A 74 12.75 2.87 -7.43
N ALA A 75 13.21 2.66 -6.20
CA ALA A 75 14.62 2.83 -5.81
C ALA A 75 15.01 1.65 -4.93
N THR A 76 16.06 0.92 -5.30
CA THR A 76 16.38 -0.38 -4.70
C THR A 76 16.64 -0.24 -3.21
N GLY A 77 15.97 -1.07 -2.40
CA GLY A 77 16.11 -1.08 -0.94
C GLY A 77 15.28 -0.02 -0.22
N SER A 78 14.60 0.87 -0.94
CA SER A 78 13.68 1.84 -0.32
C SER A 78 12.35 1.18 0.10
N ALA A 79 11.73 1.80 1.10
CA ALA A 79 10.42 1.41 1.61
C ALA A 79 9.43 2.57 1.50
N LEU A 80 8.21 2.26 1.04
CA LEU A 80 7.11 3.18 0.89
C LEU A 80 5.97 2.79 1.84
N PHE A 81 5.51 3.75 2.63
CA PHE A 81 4.41 3.61 3.59
C PHE A 81 3.27 4.55 3.21
N PHE A 82 2.05 4.05 3.18
CA PHE A 82 0.85 4.85 2.95
C PHE A 82 -0.37 4.19 3.58
N THR A 83 -1.38 4.98 3.93
CA THR A 83 -2.59 4.45 4.56
C THR A 83 -3.47 3.75 3.52
N HIS A 84 -4.28 2.79 3.95
CA HIS A 84 -5.16 2.01 3.05
C HIS A 84 -6.19 2.89 2.33
N GLU A 85 -6.44 4.10 2.82
CA GLU A 85 -7.35 5.11 2.25
C GLU A 85 -6.72 5.93 1.10
N CYS A 86 -5.42 5.78 0.83
CA CYS A 86 -4.77 6.43 -0.29
C CYS A 86 -5.13 5.73 -1.62
N TRP A 87 -5.83 6.44 -2.51
CA TRP A 87 -6.02 5.97 -3.88
C TRP A 87 -4.69 5.97 -4.63
N HIS A 88 -4.28 4.78 -5.07
CA HIS A 88 -2.99 4.59 -5.68
C HIS A 88 -3.02 3.53 -6.79
N GLU A 89 -2.02 3.58 -7.66
CA GLU A 89 -1.78 2.60 -8.71
C GLU A 89 -0.29 2.31 -8.89
N GLY A 90 0.01 1.17 -9.49
CA GLY A 90 1.33 0.91 -10.06
C GLY A 90 1.28 1.25 -11.54
N ALA A 91 1.96 2.32 -11.95
CA ALA A 91 2.04 2.74 -13.34
C ALA A 91 2.61 1.62 -14.23
N PRO A 92 2.29 1.61 -15.54
CA PRO A 92 2.83 0.61 -16.46
C PRO A 92 4.36 0.57 -16.42
N VAL A 93 4.92 -0.64 -16.38
CA VAL A 93 6.33 -0.84 -16.70
C VAL A 93 6.47 -0.69 -18.22
N ARG A 94 7.34 0.21 -18.66
CA ARG A 94 7.61 0.45 -20.09
C ARG A 94 8.76 -0.42 -20.59
N ALA A 95 9.80 -0.59 -19.77
CA ALA A 95 10.93 -1.47 -20.06
C ALA A 95 11.53 -2.04 -18.76
N GLY A 96 12.25 -3.17 -18.87
CA GLY A 96 12.81 -3.88 -17.71
C GLY A 96 11.76 -4.71 -16.96
N VAL A 97 12.06 -5.07 -15.71
CA VAL A 97 11.14 -5.80 -14.81
C VAL A 97 11.16 -5.14 -13.44
N LYS A 98 9.98 -4.89 -12.86
CA LYS A 98 9.83 -4.33 -11.51
C LYS A 98 9.49 -5.44 -10.52
N TYR A 99 10.20 -5.46 -9.39
CA TYR A 99 9.96 -6.35 -8.27
C TYR A 99 9.61 -5.58 -7.00
N VAL A 100 8.55 -6.02 -6.31
CA VAL A 100 8.08 -5.39 -5.06
C VAL A 100 7.76 -6.47 -4.04
N LEU A 101 8.15 -6.23 -2.79
CA LEU A 101 7.63 -6.96 -1.64
C LEU A 101 6.60 -6.08 -0.91
N ARG A 102 5.40 -6.61 -0.64
CA ARG A 102 4.36 -5.90 0.11
C ARG A 102 3.98 -6.68 1.36
N THR A 103 3.78 -5.94 2.45
CA THR A 103 3.04 -6.37 3.63
C THR A 103 2.20 -5.20 4.15
N ASP A 104 1.58 -5.36 5.31
CA ASP A 104 0.77 -4.34 5.96
C ASP A 104 1.19 -4.18 7.42
N VAL A 105 1.10 -2.97 7.97
CA VAL A 105 1.34 -2.70 9.38
C VAL A 105 0.07 -2.99 10.17
N LEU A 106 0.19 -3.84 11.19
CA LEU A 106 -0.88 -4.24 12.08
C LEU A 106 -0.99 -3.28 13.27
N TYR A 107 -2.23 -3.00 13.64
CA TYR A 107 -2.59 -2.23 14.81
C TYR A 107 -3.49 -3.07 15.69
N ALA A 108 -3.32 -2.96 17.02
CA ALA A 108 -4.25 -3.54 17.98
C ALA A 108 -5.68 -3.08 17.63
N GLY A 109 -6.63 -4.03 17.66
CA GLY A 109 -8.05 -3.72 17.46
C GLY A 109 -8.54 -2.72 18.50
N GLU A 110 -9.50 -1.87 18.14
CA GLU A 110 -10.30 -1.17 19.14
C GLU A 110 -11.00 -2.26 19.98
N PRO A 111 -11.07 -2.14 21.32
CA PRO A 111 -11.93 -3.02 22.10
C PRO A 111 -13.34 -2.95 21.52
N GLU A 112 -14.02 -4.10 21.42
CA GLU A 112 -15.41 -4.14 21.00
C GLU A 112 -16.19 -3.12 21.84
N PRO A 113 -16.97 -2.21 21.23
CA PRO A 113 -17.87 -1.39 22.01
C PRO A 113 -18.74 -2.37 22.80
N LYS A 114 -18.65 -2.31 24.14
CA LYS A 114 -19.55 -3.07 25.00
C LYS A 114 -20.95 -2.65 24.61
N HIS A 115 -21.66 -3.46 23.84
CA HIS A 115 -23.08 -3.26 23.65
C HIS A 115 -23.70 -3.23 25.06
N PRO A 116 -24.45 -2.18 25.42
CA PRO A 116 -25.24 -2.26 26.64
C PRO A 116 -26.18 -3.44 26.44
N SER A 117 -26.05 -4.46 27.30
CA SER A 117 -27.06 -5.51 27.42
C SER A 117 -28.41 -4.81 27.60
N ALA A 118 -29.31 -5.02 26.65
CA ALA A 118 -30.73 -4.68 26.81
C ALA A 118 -31.33 -5.48 27.97
#